data_AF-A0A1Q7JEH4-F1
#
_entry.id   AF-A0A1Q7JEH4-F1
#
_cell.length_a   1.000
_cell.length_b   1.000
_cell.length_c   1.000
_cell.angle_alpha   90.00
_cell.angle_beta   90.00
_cell.angle_gamma   90.00
#
_symmetry.space_group_name_H-M   'P 1'
#
loop_
_entity.id
_entity.type
_entity.pdbx_description
1 polymer ?
#
loop_
_entity_poly.entity_id
_entity_poly.type
_entity_poly.pdbx_seq_one_letter_code
_entity_poly.pdbx_strand_id
1 'polypeptide(L)'
;MSFRVSFPVTLVRASDTAAVIQVDGASYRVYRNVLNQGTSHTVSVADTQYTAAGRTRQRFVSWSDGLARTHGFTAGATPDTLIVTLARAHQLSYVATSGGTIAASDTSGSFLAEATPVTLTANDTSSVRAFVSWAGDTVSKSLSITLRMNRPYAVRAVFLAPIAASAVVSEILGGTGLTTQERGDLDQLGNANGRFDLGDFLAWVDATGAPLTAEQRAAVQALRAKGAAR
;
A
#
# COMPACT_ATOMS: atom_id res chain seq x y z
N MET A 1 -9.24 -54.47 17.34
CA MET A 1 -10.08 -53.25 17.21
C MET A 1 -9.16 -52.05 17.26
N SER A 2 -9.09 -51.25 16.20
CA SER A 2 -8.37 -49.97 16.22
C SER A 2 -9.40 -48.86 16.40
N PHE A 3 -9.33 -48.14 17.52
CA PHE A 3 -10.09 -46.90 17.69
C PHE A 3 -9.25 -45.75 17.14
N ARG A 4 -9.83 -44.92 16.25
CA ARG A 4 -9.24 -43.64 15.86
C ARG A 4 -9.89 -42.56 16.70
N VAL A 5 -9.14 -41.93 17.60
CA VAL A 5 -9.58 -40.72 18.29
C VAL A 5 -9.36 -39.54 17.34
N SER A 6 -10.45 -38.91 16.90
CA SER A 6 -10.41 -37.66 16.14
C SER A 6 -10.93 -36.56 17.05
N PHE A 7 -10.13 -35.53 17.30
CA PHE A 7 -10.60 -34.34 18.01
C PHE A 7 -11.14 -33.35 16.99
N PRO A 8 -12.46 -33.14 16.90
CA PRO A 8 -13.02 -32.17 15.98
C PRO A 8 -12.55 -30.76 16.38
N VAL A 9 -11.69 -30.17 15.55
CA VAL A 9 -11.20 -28.81 15.76
C VAL A 9 -12.17 -27.87 15.08
N THR A 10 -12.77 -26.96 15.86
CA THR A 10 -13.55 -25.85 15.31
C THR A 10 -12.61 -24.75 14.86
N LEU A 11 -12.79 -24.30 13.62
CA LEU A 11 -12.06 -23.18 13.02
C LEU A 11 -13.04 -22.03 12.77
N VAL A 12 -12.76 -20.85 13.34
CA VAL A 12 -13.49 -19.62 13.02
C VAL A 12 -12.49 -18.59 12.52
N ARG A 13 -12.73 -18.03 11.33
CA ARG A 13 -11.86 -17.00 10.74
C ARG A 13 -12.62 -16.15 9.74
N ALA A 14 -12.08 -15.00 9.43
CA ALA A 14 -12.46 -14.26 8.23
C ALA A 14 -11.75 -14.82 6.99
N SER A 15 -12.30 -14.49 5.81
CA SER A 15 -11.62 -14.68 4.53
C SER A 15 -10.27 -13.94 4.51
N ASP A 16 -10.23 -12.74 5.08
CA ASP A 16 -9.03 -11.96 5.40
C ASP A 16 -8.66 -12.11 6.87
N THR A 17 -7.57 -12.82 7.15
CA THR A 17 -7.11 -13.09 8.53
C THR A 17 -6.57 -11.86 9.28
N ALA A 18 -6.49 -10.69 8.63
CA ALA A 18 -6.22 -9.44 9.34
C ALA A 18 -7.44 -8.94 10.13
N ALA A 19 -8.66 -9.37 9.76
CA ALA A 19 -9.88 -9.04 10.47
C ALA A 19 -9.95 -9.72 11.84
N VAL A 20 -10.69 -9.10 12.75
CA VAL A 20 -10.96 -9.62 14.09
C VAL A 20 -12.37 -10.21 14.13
N ILE A 21 -12.48 -11.47 14.53
CA ILE A 21 -13.73 -12.13 14.91
C ILE A 21 -13.78 -12.26 16.43
N GLN A 22 -14.96 -12.48 16.99
CA GLN A 22 -15.09 -12.85 18.40
C GLN A 22 -15.72 -14.23 18.52
N VAL A 23 -15.19 -15.03 19.46
CA VAL A 23 -15.79 -16.30 19.91
C VAL A 23 -15.99 -16.18 21.41
N ASP A 24 -17.23 -16.35 21.87
CA ASP A 24 -17.64 -16.20 23.27
C ASP A 24 -17.17 -14.87 23.90
N GLY A 25 -17.23 -13.80 23.10
CA GLY A 25 -16.83 -12.44 23.50
C GLY A 25 -15.33 -12.15 23.44
N ALA A 26 -14.47 -13.17 23.31
CA ALA A 26 -13.03 -13.00 23.17
C ALA A 26 -12.63 -12.77 21.71
N SER A 27 -11.70 -11.85 21.46
CA SER A 27 -11.27 -11.45 20.12
C SER A 27 -10.14 -12.31 19.56
N TYR A 28 -10.28 -12.74 18.31
CA TYR A 28 -9.30 -13.56 17.59
C TYR A 28 -9.15 -13.10 16.14
N ARG A 29 -7.99 -13.34 15.54
CA ARG A 29 -7.82 -13.28 14.07
C ARG A 29 -8.14 -14.60 13.39
N VAL A 30 -7.78 -15.68 14.08
CA VAL A 30 -8.13 -17.06 13.77
C VAL A 30 -8.40 -17.75 15.09
N TYR A 31 -9.60 -18.26 15.29
CA TYR A 31 -9.92 -19.14 16.39
C TYR A 31 -9.75 -20.58 15.94
N ARG A 32 -9.00 -21.36 16.73
CA ARG A 32 -8.83 -22.79 16.50
C ARG A 32 -8.80 -23.49 17.84
N ASN A 33 -9.83 -24.27 18.15
CA ASN A 33 -9.88 -25.04 19.39
C ASN A 33 -10.74 -26.29 19.26
N VAL A 34 -10.57 -27.23 20.18
CA VAL A 34 -11.48 -28.37 20.36
C VAL A 34 -12.60 -27.92 21.30
N LEU A 35 -13.84 -28.02 20.83
CA LEU A 35 -15.03 -27.70 21.61
C LEU A 35 -15.72 -28.98 22.06
N ASN A 36 -16.33 -28.95 23.25
CA ASN A 36 -17.08 -30.10 23.76
C ASN A 36 -18.37 -30.24 22.94
N GLN A 37 -18.64 -31.45 22.45
CA GLN A 37 -19.85 -31.68 21.65
C GLN A 37 -21.11 -31.27 22.42
N GLY A 38 -22.01 -30.55 21.73
CA GLY A 38 -23.29 -30.12 22.28
C GLY A 38 -23.25 -28.82 23.09
N THR A 39 -22.06 -28.24 23.34
CA THR A 39 -21.98 -26.92 23.98
C THR A 39 -22.36 -25.81 23.01
N SER A 40 -23.09 -24.81 23.52
CA SER A 40 -23.45 -23.62 22.77
C SER A 40 -22.36 -22.56 22.88
N HIS A 41 -22.03 -21.96 21.75
CA HIS A 41 -21.04 -20.90 21.62
C HIS A 41 -21.62 -19.73 20.82
N THR A 42 -21.03 -18.56 20.95
CA THR A 42 -21.41 -17.37 20.17
C THR A 42 -20.26 -16.92 19.29
N VAL A 43 -20.56 -16.59 18.03
CA VAL A 43 -19.64 -15.88 17.15
C VAL A 43 -20.16 -14.49 16.84
N SER A 44 -19.24 -13.55 16.65
CA SER A 44 -19.56 -12.23 16.14
C SER A 44 -18.41 -11.63 15.34
N VAL A 45 -18.73 -10.60 14.58
CA VAL A 45 -17.76 -9.74 13.91
C VAL A 45 -18.28 -8.31 13.96
N ALA A 46 -17.40 -7.32 14.09
CA ALA A 46 -17.81 -5.92 13.97
C ALA A 46 -18.33 -5.64 12.55
N ASP A 47 -19.36 -4.79 12.42
CA ASP A 47 -19.94 -4.44 11.11
C ASP A 47 -18.91 -3.87 10.15
N THR A 48 -18.08 -2.97 10.68
CA THR A 48 -17.00 -2.30 9.98
C THR A 48 -15.74 -2.42 10.81
N GLN A 49 -14.63 -2.77 10.15
CA GLN A 49 -13.30 -2.85 10.74
C GLN A 49 -12.30 -2.12 9.85
N TYR A 50 -11.20 -1.69 10.45
CA TYR A 50 -10.11 -1.07 9.72
C TYR A 50 -8.81 -1.85 9.94
N THR A 51 -8.14 -2.17 8.85
CA THR A 51 -6.83 -2.86 8.82
C THR A 51 -5.83 -2.01 8.03
N ALA A 52 -4.59 -2.50 7.87
CA ALA A 52 -3.51 -1.79 7.17
C ALA A 52 -3.28 -0.36 7.70
N ALA A 53 -3.17 -0.23 9.03
CA ALA A 53 -3.03 1.06 9.73
C ALA A 53 -4.17 2.05 9.40
N GLY A 54 -5.39 1.54 9.28
CA GLY A 54 -6.57 2.36 8.98
C GLY A 54 -6.89 2.46 7.49
N ARG A 55 -5.97 2.07 6.59
CA ARG A 55 -6.10 2.31 5.15
C ARG A 55 -6.90 1.26 4.38
N THR A 56 -7.36 0.20 5.03
CA THR A 56 -8.32 -0.76 4.46
C THR A 56 -9.54 -0.85 5.34
N ARG A 57 -10.73 -0.67 4.76
CA ARG A 57 -12.01 -0.84 5.42
C ARG A 57 -12.59 -2.20 5.04
N GLN A 58 -13.02 -2.98 6.03
CA GLN A 58 -13.70 -4.25 5.86
C GLN A 58 -15.13 -4.12 6.39
N ARG A 59 -16.12 -4.58 5.62
CA ARG A 59 -17.53 -4.58 6.03
C ARG A 59 -18.14 -5.97 5.97
N PHE A 60 -18.92 -6.35 6.98
CA PHE A 60 -19.64 -7.63 7.02
C PHE A 60 -20.49 -7.86 5.76
N VAL A 61 -20.41 -9.07 5.22
CA VAL A 61 -21.27 -9.57 4.13
C VAL A 61 -22.08 -10.76 4.63
N SER A 62 -21.41 -11.83 5.04
CA SER A 62 -22.07 -13.07 5.47
C SER A 62 -21.14 -13.98 6.26
N TRP A 63 -21.72 -14.88 7.04
CA TRP A 63 -21.06 -16.09 7.52
C TRP A 63 -21.31 -17.25 6.54
N SER A 64 -20.44 -18.25 6.54
CA SER A 64 -20.55 -19.44 5.68
C SER A 64 -21.77 -20.32 6.00
N ASP A 65 -22.33 -20.20 7.20
CA ASP A 65 -23.57 -20.85 7.62
C ASP A 65 -24.83 -20.04 7.28
N GLY A 66 -24.67 -18.85 6.68
CA GLY A 66 -25.76 -17.98 6.26
C GLY A 66 -26.48 -17.25 7.40
N LEU A 67 -25.97 -17.33 8.63
CA LEU A 67 -26.59 -16.71 9.79
C LEU A 67 -26.21 -15.23 9.97
N ALA A 68 -26.86 -14.59 10.94
CA ALA A 68 -26.69 -13.15 11.23
C ALA A 68 -25.24 -12.80 11.64
N ARG A 69 -24.87 -11.52 11.61
CA ARG A 69 -23.51 -11.06 11.96
C ARG A 69 -23.04 -11.54 13.35
N THR A 70 -23.97 -11.59 14.30
CA THR A 70 -23.79 -12.18 15.63
C THR A 70 -24.83 -13.27 15.79
N HIS A 71 -24.41 -14.48 16.12
CA HIS A 71 -25.30 -15.61 16.32
C HIS A 71 -24.65 -16.70 17.18
N GLY A 72 -25.50 -17.60 17.69
CA GLY A 72 -25.07 -18.80 18.38
C GLY A 72 -24.87 -19.97 17.42
N PHE A 73 -23.95 -20.88 17.77
CA PHE A 73 -23.80 -22.18 17.13
C PHE A 73 -23.56 -23.26 18.21
N THR A 74 -23.88 -24.51 17.89
CA THR A 74 -23.65 -25.66 18.79
C THR A 74 -22.48 -26.48 18.25
N ALA A 75 -21.50 -26.78 19.11
CA ALA A 75 -20.34 -27.58 18.71
C ALA A 75 -20.76 -29.01 18.28
N GLY A 76 -20.47 -29.36 17.03
CA GLY A 76 -20.78 -30.66 16.44
C GLY A 76 -19.78 -31.77 16.77
N ALA A 77 -20.11 -33.01 16.39
CA ALA A 77 -19.22 -34.18 16.52
C ALA A 77 -18.11 -34.21 15.45
N THR A 78 -18.30 -33.49 14.34
CA THR A 78 -17.33 -33.34 13.26
C THR A 78 -16.68 -31.96 13.31
N PRO A 79 -15.42 -31.81 12.86
CA PRO A 79 -14.78 -30.50 12.74
C PRO A 79 -15.68 -29.54 11.96
N ASP A 80 -15.87 -28.33 12.48
CA ASP A 80 -16.67 -27.30 11.83
C ASP A 80 -15.79 -26.10 11.47
N THR A 81 -16.09 -25.46 10.35
CA THR A 81 -15.36 -24.30 9.85
C THR A 81 -16.34 -23.18 9.53
N LEU A 82 -16.33 -22.15 10.36
CA LEU A 82 -17.09 -20.93 10.15
C LEU A 82 -16.18 -19.87 9.51
N ILE A 83 -16.55 -19.45 8.30
CA ILE A 83 -15.84 -18.41 7.56
C ILE A 83 -16.74 -17.18 7.46
N VAL A 84 -16.27 -16.03 7.93
CA VAL A 84 -16.91 -14.75 7.63
C VAL A 84 -16.33 -14.14 6.37
N THR A 85 -17.21 -13.73 5.48
CA THR A 85 -16.88 -12.94 4.29
C THR A 85 -17.04 -11.46 4.60
N LEU A 86 -15.99 -10.70 4.32
CA LEU A 86 -15.93 -9.25 4.48
C LEU A 86 -15.66 -8.60 3.12
N ALA A 87 -16.48 -7.61 2.74
CA ALA A 87 -16.20 -6.75 1.60
C ALA A 87 -15.09 -5.77 1.95
N ARG A 88 -14.11 -5.61 1.08
CA ARG A 88 -12.97 -4.70 1.28
C ARG A 88 -13.12 -3.43 0.45
N ALA A 89 -12.65 -2.32 1.02
CA ALA A 89 -12.37 -1.09 0.31
C ALA A 89 -11.02 -0.54 0.78
N HIS A 90 -10.22 -0.01 -0.13
CA HIS A 90 -8.86 0.45 0.13
C HIS A 90 -8.74 1.94 -0.09
N GLN A 91 -7.90 2.58 0.73
CA GLN A 91 -7.64 4.00 0.60
C GLN A 91 -6.73 4.30 -0.58
N LEU A 92 -7.14 5.27 -1.39
CA LEU A 92 -6.31 5.89 -2.40
C LEU A 92 -5.98 7.31 -1.95
N SER A 93 -4.69 7.57 -1.71
CA SER A 93 -4.15 8.91 -1.46
C SER A 93 -3.29 9.30 -2.65
N TYR A 94 -3.50 10.49 -3.16
CA TYR A 94 -2.66 11.06 -4.20
C TYR A 94 -2.40 12.54 -3.97
N VAL A 95 -1.22 12.99 -4.36
CA VAL A 95 -0.80 14.39 -4.26
C VAL A 95 0.01 14.78 -5.49
N ALA A 96 -0.13 16.01 -5.95
CA ALA A 96 0.74 16.60 -6.96
C ALA A 96 1.79 17.49 -6.27
N THR A 97 3.04 17.44 -6.73
CA THR A 97 4.00 18.49 -6.37
C THR A 97 3.62 19.80 -7.07
N SER A 98 4.27 20.91 -6.68
CA SER A 98 4.08 22.20 -7.34
C SER A 98 4.32 22.08 -8.85
N GLY A 99 3.44 22.66 -9.66
CA GLY A 99 3.56 22.67 -11.12
C GLY A 99 2.48 21.91 -11.88
N GLY A 100 1.63 21.17 -11.17
CA GLY A 100 0.54 20.44 -11.82
C GLY A 100 -0.57 20.00 -10.87
N THR A 101 -1.51 19.24 -11.41
CA THR A 101 -2.64 18.65 -10.70
C THR A 101 -2.84 17.19 -11.12
N ILE A 102 -3.67 16.47 -10.37
CA ILE A 102 -4.08 15.11 -10.71
C ILE A 102 -5.59 15.11 -10.94
N ALA A 103 -6.02 14.61 -12.09
CA ALA A 103 -7.40 14.23 -12.33
C ALA A 103 -7.56 12.73 -12.04
N ALA A 104 -8.57 12.38 -11.24
CA ALA A 104 -8.90 10.99 -10.94
C ALA A 104 -10.23 10.60 -11.61
N SER A 105 -10.31 9.41 -12.20
CA SER A 105 -11.55 8.90 -12.80
C SER A 105 -12.63 8.58 -11.76
N ASP A 106 -12.22 8.40 -10.50
CA ASP A 106 -13.09 8.15 -9.38
C ASP A 106 -12.66 9.00 -8.18
N THR A 107 -13.54 9.89 -7.74
CA THR A 107 -13.37 10.76 -6.57
C THR A 107 -14.34 10.39 -5.45
N SER A 108 -15.02 9.24 -5.54
CA SER A 108 -16.11 8.80 -4.66
C SER A 108 -15.74 8.63 -3.18
N GLY A 109 -14.49 8.86 -2.80
CA GLY A 109 -14.10 9.15 -1.43
C GLY A 109 -12.73 8.61 -1.05
N SER A 110 -12.44 8.62 0.25
CA SER A 110 -11.16 8.15 0.81
C SER A 110 -10.96 6.63 0.72
N PHE A 111 -12.00 5.83 0.41
CA PHE A 111 -11.91 4.36 0.29
C PHE A 111 -12.69 3.85 -0.91
N LEU A 112 -12.00 3.16 -1.80
CA LEU A 112 -12.55 2.62 -3.05
C LEU A 112 -12.68 1.11 -2.93
N ALA A 113 -13.78 0.55 -3.44
CA ALA A 113 -14.04 -0.88 -3.34
C ALA A 113 -12.87 -1.71 -3.90
N GLU A 114 -12.65 -2.89 -3.32
CA GLU A 114 -11.59 -3.78 -3.79
C GLU A 114 -11.75 -4.11 -5.28
N ALA A 115 -10.62 -4.18 -5.97
CA ALA A 115 -10.50 -4.43 -7.40
C ALA A 115 -11.08 -3.35 -8.33
N THR A 116 -11.65 -2.25 -7.80
CA THR A 116 -12.03 -1.09 -8.62
C THR A 116 -10.79 -0.53 -9.33
N PRO A 117 -10.83 -0.38 -10.67
CA PRO A 117 -9.78 0.33 -11.40
C PRO A 117 -9.98 1.84 -11.28
N VAL A 118 -8.91 2.56 -10.97
CA VAL A 118 -8.91 4.02 -10.85
C VAL A 118 -7.81 4.57 -11.72
N THR A 119 -8.17 5.40 -12.69
CA THR A 119 -7.21 6.08 -13.54
C THR A 119 -6.87 7.43 -12.97
N LEU A 120 -5.58 7.70 -12.79
CA LEU A 120 -5.03 8.99 -12.42
C LEU A 120 -4.30 9.57 -13.63
N THR A 121 -4.56 10.84 -13.92
CA THR A 121 -3.91 11.59 -15.00
C THR A 121 -3.26 12.83 -14.43
N ALA A 122 -1.95 12.97 -14.67
CA ALA A 122 -1.20 14.17 -14.34
C ALA A 122 -1.46 15.26 -15.39
N ASN A 123 -1.72 16.48 -14.93
CA ASN A 123 -1.93 17.64 -15.79
C ASN A 123 -0.96 18.75 -15.39
N ASP A 124 -0.17 19.23 -16.34
CA ASP A 124 0.69 20.39 -16.14
C ASP A 124 -0.17 21.64 -15.95
N THR A 125 0.15 22.45 -14.95
CA THR A 125 -0.48 23.78 -14.73
C THR A 125 0.54 24.91 -14.75
N SER A 126 1.82 24.59 -14.94
CA SER A 126 2.94 25.52 -14.98
C SER A 126 3.57 25.56 -16.37
N SER A 127 4.13 26.70 -16.72
CA SER A 127 4.98 26.86 -17.92
C SER A 127 6.45 26.51 -17.68
N VAL A 128 6.87 26.38 -16.42
CA VAL A 128 8.27 26.13 -16.04
C VAL A 128 8.49 24.76 -15.42
N ARG A 129 7.41 24.06 -15.06
CA ARG A 129 7.45 22.70 -14.51
C ARG A 129 6.59 21.78 -15.35
N ALA A 130 7.09 20.58 -15.60
CA ALA A 130 6.38 19.55 -16.35
C ALA A 130 6.37 18.24 -15.57
N PHE A 131 5.38 17.39 -15.84
CA PHE A 131 5.31 16.05 -15.29
C PHE A 131 6.55 15.24 -15.68
N VAL A 132 7.20 14.66 -14.67
CA VAL A 132 8.39 13.83 -14.83
C VAL A 132 8.06 12.36 -14.58
N SER A 133 7.41 12.06 -13.45
CA SER A 133 7.03 10.70 -13.09
C SER A 133 6.00 10.64 -11.97
N TRP A 134 5.31 9.52 -11.88
CA TRP A 134 4.66 9.06 -10.66
C TRP A 134 5.70 8.49 -9.69
N ALA A 135 5.56 8.79 -8.40
CA ALA A 135 6.38 8.27 -7.31
C ALA A 135 5.51 7.73 -6.16
N GLY A 136 6.14 7.09 -5.17
CA GLY A 136 5.48 6.46 -4.03
C GLY A 136 5.19 4.99 -4.28
N ASP A 137 3.92 4.58 -4.11
CA ASP A 137 3.51 3.18 -4.26
C ASP A 137 3.54 2.65 -5.71
N THR A 138 3.70 3.54 -6.69
CA THR A 138 3.78 3.25 -8.12
C THR A 138 4.79 4.20 -8.77
N VAL A 139 5.69 3.66 -9.60
CA VAL A 139 6.63 4.43 -10.42
C VAL A 139 6.27 4.26 -11.89
N SER A 140 6.05 5.36 -12.60
CA SER A 140 5.72 5.36 -14.03
C SER A 140 5.95 6.73 -14.66
N LYS A 141 6.39 6.74 -15.92
CA LYS A 141 6.54 7.96 -16.72
C LYS A 141 5.31 8.26 -17.59
N SER A 142 4.31 7.38 -17.59
CA SER A 142 3.07 7.62 -18.32
C SER A 142 2.25 8.70 -17.62
N LEU A 143 1.80 9.71 -18.38
CA LEU A 143 0.94 10.79 -17.87
C LEU A 143 -0.33 10.25 -17.20
N SER A 144 -0.86 9.14 -17.70
CA SER A 144 -1.98 8.41 -17.10
C SER A 144 -1.56 7.03 -16.62
N ILE A 145 -1.99 6.68 -15.41
CA ILE A 145 -1.82 5.35 -14.81
C ILE A 145 -3.17 4.83 -14.34
N THR A 146 -3.37 3.51 -14.40
CA THR A 146 -4.55 2.85 -13.82
C THR A 146 -4.12 1.98 -12.64
N LEU A 147 -4.61 2.34 -11.45
CA LEU A 147 -4.40 1.61 -10.21
C LEU A 147 -5.60 0.70 -9.96
N ARG A 148 -5.37 -0.61 -9.92
CA ARG A 148 -6.39 -1.55 -9.43
C ARG A 148 -6.32 -1.60 -7.90
N MET A 149 -7.41 -1.22 -7.23
CA MET A 149 -7.51 -1.11 -5.78
C MET A 149 -7.50 -2.48 -5.08
N ASN A 150 -6.38 -3.20 -5.13
CA ASN A 150 -6.16 -4.47 -4.43
C ASN A 150 -5.44 -4.28 -3.07
N ARG A 151 -4.99 -3.06 -2.83
CA ARG A 151 -4.34 -2.60 -1.61
C ARG A 151 -4.53 -1.08 -1.53
N PRO A 152 -4.24 -0.47 -0.38
CA PRO A 152 -4.17 0.97 -0.31
C PRO A 152 -2.96 1.49 -1.10
N TYR A 153 -3.13 2.64 -1.76
CA TYR A 153 -2.08 3.32 -2.53
C TYR A 153 -1.88 4.74 -2.00
N ALA A 154 -0.62 5.15 -1.93
CA ALA A 154 -0.15 6.52 -1.75
C ALA A 154 0.78 6.85 -2.92
N VAL A 155 0.29 7.64 -3.87
CA VAL A 155 1.03 8.00 -5.09
C VAL A 155 1.21 9.50 -5.19
N ARG A 156 2.28 9.92 -5.87
CA ARG A 156 2.59 11.32 -6.07
C ARG A 156 2.88 11.59 -7.53
N ALA A 157 2.23 12.56 -8.13
CA ALA A 157 2.64 13.09 -9.43
C ALA A 157 3.70 14.15 -9.21
N VAL A 158 4.88 13.95 -9.82
CA VAL A 158 6.03 14.82 -9.62
C VAL A 158 6.24 15.67 -10.86
N PHE A 159 6.15 16.99 -10.64
CA PHE A 159 6.37 18.03 -11.63
C PHE A 159 7.63 18.80 -11.27
N LEU A 160 8.60 18.81 -12.17
CA LEU A 160 9.89 19.45 -11.96
C LEU A 160 10.14 20.53 -13.00
N ALA A 161 10.86 21.57 -12.57
CA ALA A 161 11.58 22.41 -13.50
C ALA A 161 12.82 21.64 -13.99
N PRO A 162 13.30 21.88 -15.22
CA PRO A 162 14.56 21.32 -15.67
C PRO A 162 15.70 21.73 -14.74
N ILE A 163 16.35 20.74 -14.12
CA ILE A 163 17.55 20.95 -13.28
C ILE A 163 18.77 20.54 -14.10
N ALA A 164 19.81 21.36 -14.09
CA ALA A 164 21.05 21.06 -14.81
C ALA A 164 21.70 19.78 -14.26
N ALA A 165 22.03 18.84 -15.14
CA ALA A 165 22.64 17.57 -14.73
C ALA A 165 23.96 17.77 -13.98
N SER A 166 24.73 18.81 -14.34
CA SER A 166 25.95 19.20 -13.63
C SER A 166 25.68 19.62 -12.19
N ALA A 167 24.57 20.30 -11.91
CA ALA A 167 24.19 20.72 -10.57
C ALA A 167 23.82 19.51 -9.68
N VAL A 168 23.00 18.60 -10.21
CA VAL A 168 22.60 17.37 -9.50
C VAL A 168 23.82 16.48 -9.22
N VAL A 169 24.74 16.36 -10.18
CA VAL A 169 25.99 15.60 -10.01
C VAL A 169 26.94 16.27 -9.01
N SER A 170 27.09 17.59 -9.07
CA SER A 170 27.92 18.33 -8.12
C SER A 170 27.40 18.15 -6.69
N GLU A 171 26.07 18.12 -6.51
CA GLU A 171 25.47 17.95 -5.19
C GLU A 171 25.75 16.55 -4.63
N ILE A 172 25.55 15.50 -5.43
CA ILE A 172 25.74 14.12 -4.93
C ILE A 172 27.22 13.78 -4.67
N LEU A 173 28.15 14.39 -5.40
CA LEU A 173 29.58 14.12 -5.26
C LEU A 173 30.28 15.04 -4.25
N GLY A 174 29.84 16.29 -4.15
CA GLY A 174 30.53 17.36 -3.40
C GLY A 174 29.64 18.16 -2.45
N GLY A 175 28.35 17.86 -2.34
CA GLY A 175 27.41 18.56 -1.46
C GLY A 175 27.14 20.02 -1.86
N THR A 176 27.40 20.38 -3.11
CA THR A 176 27.20 21.73 -3.64
C THR A 176 26.56 21.66 -5.02
N GLY A 177 25.70 22.61 -5.37
CA GLY A 177 25.15 22.73 -6.73
C GLY A 177 23.65 22.88 -6.79
N LEU A 178 22.92 22.34 -5.80
CA LEU A 178 21.47 22.49 -5.71
C LEU A 178 21.06 23.54 -4.69
N THR A 179 20.01 24.29 -5.04
CA THR A 179 19.25 25.10 -4.09
C THR A 179 18.46 24.21 -3.12
N THR A 180 17.99 24.78 -2.01
CA THR A 180 17.11 24.07 -1.07
C THR A 180 15.83 23.59 -1.73
N GLN A 181 15.27 24.37 -2.66
CA GLN A 181 14.07 23.98 -3.39
C GLN A 181 14.34 22.78 -4.31
N GLU A 182 15.44 22.79 -5.06
CA GLU A 182 15.79 21.68 -5.96
C GLU A 182 16.07 20.39 -5.18
N ARG A 183 16.72 20.47 -4.02
CA ARG A 183 16.88 19.31 -3.13
C ARG A 183 15.53 18.74 -2.70
N GLY A 184 14.60 19.60 -2.28
CA GLY A 184 13.26 19.17 -1.88
C GLY A 184 12.48 18.57 -3.05
N ASP A 185 12.59 19.17 -4.24
CA ASP A 185 11.95 18.69 -5.44
C ASP A 185 12.47 17.29 -5.86
N LEU A 186 13.78 17.06 -5.79
CA LEU A 186 14.39 15.75 -6.10
C LEU A 186 14.08 14.71 -5.03
N ASP A 187 14.08 15.08 -3.75
CA ASP A 187 13.62 14.21 -2.65
C ASP A 187 12.17 13.74 -2.88
N GLN A 188 11.27 14.64 -3.31
CA GLN A 188 9.89 14.27 -3.64
C GLN A 188 9.77 13.34 -4.86
N LEU A 189 10.72 13.39 -5.80
CA LEU A 189 10.82 12.45 -6.92
C LEU A 189 11.26 11.06 -6.47
N GLY A 190 12.19 11.00 -5.52
CA GLY A 190 12.70 9.76 -4.96
C GLY A 190 11.88 9.25 -3.78
N ASN A 191 12.54 9.09 -2.63
CA ASN A 191 11.96 8.39 -1.49
C ASN A 191 11.25 9.31 -0.48
N ALA A 192 11.32 10.64 -0.69
CA ALA A 192 10.70 11.66 0.14
C ALA A 192 11.06 11.54 1.64
N ASN A 193 12.33 11.28 1.95
CA ASN A 193 12.83 11.13 3.32
C ASN A 193 13.31 12.46 3.94
N GLY A 194 13.21 13.56 3.21
CA GLY A 194 13.53 14.92 3.66
C GLY A 194 14.96 15.37 3.37
N ARG A 195 15.74 14.59 2.61
CA ARG A 195 17.08 14.96 2.16
C ARG A 195 17.31 14.42 0.75
N PHE A 196 18.12 15.14 -0.03
CA PHE A 196 18.60 14.61 -1.29
C PHE A 196 19.72 13.59 -1.04
N ASP A 197 19.50 12.33 -1.44
CA ASP A 197 20.50 11.27 -1.34
C ASP A 197 20.62 10.43 -2.64
N LEU A 198 21.40 9.35 -2.58
CA LEU A 198 21.67 8.50 -3.73
C LEU A 198 20.38 7.89 -4.32
N GLY A 199 19.38 7.60 -3.48
CA GLY A 199 18.09 7.09 -3.95
C GLY A 199 17.39 8.10 -4.86
N ASP A 200 17.39 9.37 -4.46
CA ASP A 200 16.75 10.46 -5.21
C ASP A 200 17.53 10.80 -6.48
N PHE A 201 18.86 10.74 -6.41
CA PHE A 201 19.71 10.86 -7.60
C PHE A 201 19.36 9.78 -8.63
N LEU A 202 19.26 8.52 -8.20
CA LEU A 202 18.93 7.41 -9.11
C LEU A 202 17.50 7.52 -9.66
N ALA A 203 16.54 7.95 -8.83
CA ALA A 203 15.18 8.23 -9.27
C ALA A 203 15.15 9.33 -10.33
N TRP A 204 15.93 10.40 -10.14
CA TRP A 204 16.07 11.49 -11.12
C TRP A 204 16.71 11.04 -12.42
N VAL A 205 17.79 10.24 -12.37
CA VAL A 205 18.43 9.69 -13.57
C VAL A 205 17.45 8.81 -14.34
N ASP A 206 16.74 7.91 -13.65
CA ASP A 206 15.75 7.05 -14.29
C ASP A 206 14.64 7.90 -14.89
N ALA A 207 14.03 8.80 -14.12
CA ALA A 207 12.88 9.58 -14.54
C ALA A 207 13.17 10.48 -15.75
N THR A 208 14.32 11.16 -15.75
CA THR A 208 14.66 12.18 -16.76
C THR A 208 15.52 11.67 -17.91
N GLY A 209 16.15 10.49 -17.77
CA GLY A 209 17.14 10.00 -18.74
C GLY A 209 18.42 10.85 -18.76
N ALA A 210 18.81 11.42 -17.62
CA ALA A 210 19.90 12.38 -17.51
C ALA A 210 21.20 11.94 -18.24
N PRO A 211 21.80 12.79 -19.09
CA PRO A 211 22.97 12.44 -19.86
C PRO A 211 24.25 12.54 -19.01
N LEU A 212 24.52 11.50 -18.21
CA LEU A 212 25.73 11.41 -17.39
C LEU A 212 26.94 10.95 -18.22
N THR A 213 28.11 11.56 -17.99
CA THR A 213 29.39 11.09 -18.55
C THR A 213 29.82 9.75 -17.94
N ALA A 214 30.77 9.05 -18.58
CA ALA A 214 31.29 7.78 -18.06
C ALA A 214 31.93 7.95 -16.67
N GLU A 215 32.66 9.04 -16.47
CA GLU A 215 33.29 9.39 -15.18
C GLU A 215 32.25 9.64 -14.09
N GLN A 216 31.19 10.40 -14.40
CA GLN A 216 30.10 10.67 -13.47
C GLN A 216 29.36 9.39 -13.07
N ARG A 217 29.09 8.50 -14.04
CA ARG A 217 28.50 7.18 -13.76
C ARG A 217 29.40 6.34 -12.86
N ALA A 218 30.71 6.33 -13.11
CA ALA A 218 31.68 5.59 -12.29
C ALA A 218 31.72 6.13 -10.85
N ALA A 219 31.73 7.45 -10.67
CA ALA A 219 31.72 8.08 -9.36
C ALA A 219 30.45 7.73 -8.55
N VAL A 220 29.28 7.76 -9.19
CA VAL A 220 28.00 7.39 -8.55
C VAL A 220 27.96 5.90 -8.19
N GLN A 221 28.47 5.01 -9.06
CA GLN A 221 28.58 3.58 -8.76
C GLN A 221 29.50 3.32 -7.55
N ALA A 222 30.60 4.07 -7.41
CA ALA A 222 31.48 3.97 -6.25
C ALA A 222 30.78 4.42 -4.96
N LEU A 223 29.94 5.46 -5.00
CA LEU A 223 29.11 5.88 -3.87
C LEU A 223 28.11 4.79 -3.47
N ARG A 224 27.48 4.14 -4.45
CA ARG A 224 26.58 3.00 -4.21
C ARG A 224 27.28 1.84 -3.50
N ALA A 225 28.48 1.47 -3.95
CA ALA A 225 29.27 0.41 -3.34
C ALA A 225 29.66 0.73 -1.89
N LYS A 226 30.04 1.98 -1.60
CA LYS A 226 30.36 2.42 -0.22
C LYS A 226 29.13 2.44 0.69
N GLY A 227 27.96 2.81 0.16
CA GLY A 227 26.71 2.81 0.92
C GLY A 227 26.20 1.41 1.25
N ALA A 228 26.45 0.42 0.39
CA ALA A 228 26.05 -0.97 0.62
C ALA A 228 26.99 -1.76 1.57
N ALA A 229 28.17 -1.23 1.87
CA ALA A 229 29.15 -1.83 2.77
C ALA A 229 29.02 -1.35 4.23
N ARG A 230 28.03 -0.51 4.52
CA ARG A 230 27.68 0.00 5.86
C ARG A 230 26.36 -0.60 6.32
#